data_AF-A0A2D7XW47-F1
#
_entry.id   AF-A0A2D7XW47-F1
#
_cell.length_a   1.000
_cell.length_b   1.000
_cell.length_c   1.000
_cell.angle_alpha   90.00
_cell.angle_beta   90.00
_cell.angle_gamma   90.00
#
_symmetry.space_group_name_H-M   'P 1'
#
loop_
_entity.id
_entity.type
_entity.pdbx_description
1 polymer ?
#
loop_
_entity_poly.entity_id
_entity_poly.type
_entity_poly.pdbx_seq_one_letter_code
_entity_poly.pdbx_strand_id
1 'polypeptide(L)'
;MPNGPALRSAKWGRRMLSSVRGWLSAHKLGLAFVCLVGLAACSNGSSDDTPDTPAVEIPGTPLNIVVTEGDERVIFTFDAPTTGGRVNRYTVTCDANDQETASRFSAASPVTISGMVNDVTYTCTIVASNTAGDGPAVTVSATPSDPFQTTDCALQTTDGGRITCQTHNLLADMTNTQRSAILRALDEGNATDFWSDKGVATDGRLGISPASLSDEQVVIFDELLDAILSDQGQTLLDGVRAGDGFLGETTTGFGSGLYYISFHGTPSYSDPWMVQFSGHNYNLFASINGDYVGLTPHFVGIEPISFTFDSVDYEPMKPRRDALIALLASLSSTELSTAETSEVFDDVVLLNDEDGNFPTPSGLDVDTLDASKRALVVAAITAFSDDQQGGALSADYTTDSALDDTFILWSGDADLADQGAYIRIDGPRVWIELALVAGDATSDVNIHSIWRDKALDYGDNFDLTD
;
A
#
# COMPACT_ATOMS: atom_id res chain seq x y z
N MET A 1 13.06 -49.65 19.79
CA MET A 1 12.45 -50.45 20.88
C MET A 1 12.97 -49.91 22.22
N PRO A 2 12.13 -49.81 23.28
CA PRO A 2 11.62 -48.52 23.74
C PRO A 2 12.05 -48.12 25.17
N ASN A 3 11.97 -46.82 25.48
CA ASN A 3 11.22 -46.21 26.60
C ASN A 3 11.74 -44.78 26.92
N GLY A 4 10.92 -43.76 26.62
CA GLY A 4 10.92 -42.50 27.41
C GLY A 4 10.01 -42.66 28.64
N PRO A 5 9.41 -41.61 29.23
CA PRO A 5 9.67 -40.15 29.15
C PRO A 5 9.58 -39.44 30.54
N ALA A 6 9.73 -38.10 30.61
CA ALA A 6 8.86 -37.20 31.39
C ALA A 6 9.24 -35.70 31.26
N LEU A 7 8.46 -34.95 30.48
CA LEU A 7 8.23 -33.51 30.64
C LEU A 7 6.84 -33.34 31.30
N ARG A 8 6.73 -32.42 32.26
CA ARG A 8 5.47 -32.06 32.93
C ARG A 8 4.86 -30.82 32.27
N SER A 9 3.61 -30.94 31.80
CA SER A 9 2.69 -29.83 31.58
C SER A 9 1.44 -30.04 32.45
N ALA A 10 0.92 -28.96 33.03
CA ALA A 10 -0.29 -28.97 33.86
C ALA A 10 -1.48 -28.40 33.06
N LYS A 11 -2.56 -29.17 33.07
CA LYS A 11 -3.87 -28.93 32.45
C LYS A 11 -4.84 -28.26 33.43
N TRP A 12 -5.80 -27.50 32.88
CA TRP A 12 -7.20 -27.44 33.33
C TRP A 12 -8.05 -27.28 32.05
N GLY A 13 -9.13 -28.00 31.73
CA GLY A 13 -9.95 -28.95 32.48
C GLY A 13 -11.44 -28.69 32.21
N ARG A 14 -11.97 -29.08 31.03
CA ARG A 14 -13.42 -29.23 30.80
C ARG A 14 -13.85 -30.65 31.18
N ARG A 15 -15.00 -30.82 31.84
CA ARG A 15 -15.78 -32.07 31.81
C ARG A 15 -17.29 -31.83 31.80
N MET A 16 -17.92 -32.67 30.99
CA MET A 16 -19.33 -32.84 30.63
C MET A 16 -20.14 -33.67 31.65
N LEU A 17 -21.43 -33.85 31.27
CA LEU A 17 -22.35 -35.02 31.45
C LEU A 17 -23.48 -34.73 32.46
N SER A 18 -24.74 -35.16 32.28
CA SER A 18 -25.49 -35.85 31.22
C SER A 18 -26.96 -35.98 31.67
N SER A 19 -27.89 -35.99 30.71
CA SER A 19 -29.23 -36.63 30.66
C SER A 19 -29.97 -37.14 31.91
N VAL A 20 -31.31 -36.97 31.97
CA VAL A 20 -32.37 -38.02 31.78
C VAL A 20 -33.76 -37.51 32.25
N ARG A 21 -34.79 -37.88 31.46
CA ARG A 21 -36.27 -37.86 31.57
C ARG A 21 -36.95 -37.90 32.96
N GLY A 22 -38.18 -37.34 33.04
CA GLY A 22 -39.33 -38.04 33.66
C GLY A 22 -40.38 -37.24 34.48
N TRP A 23 -41.58 -37.09 33.89
CA TRP A 23 -42.94 -37.20 34.47
C TRP A 23 -43.49 -36.34 35.64
N LEU A 24 -44.59 -35.62 35.31
CA LEU A 24 -45.91 -35.52 35.96
C LEU A 24 -46.07 -35.83 37.47
N SER A 25 -46.67 -34.89 38.22
CA SER A 25 -48.00 -35.09 38.84
C SER A 25 -48.57 -33.83 39.54
N ALA A 26 -49.90 -33.73 39.44
CA ALA A 26 -50.82 -32.73 39.96
C ALA A 26 -50.94 -32.71 41.50
N HIS A 27 -51.64 -31.69 42.05
CA HIS A 27 -52.69 -31.76 43.11
C HIS A 27 -53.40 -30.38 43.13
N LYS A 28 -54.70 -30.28 42.76
CA LYS A 28 -55.92 -30.29 43.64
C LYS A 28 -56.06 -29.03 44.51
N LEU A 29 -57.22 -28.44 44.78
CA LEU A 29 -58.64 -28.57 44.38
C LEU A 29 -59.35 -27.36 45.03
N GLY A 30 -60.38 -26.80 44.42
CA GLY A 30 -61.24 -25.78 45.04
C GLY A 30 -62.60 -25.74 44.37
N LEU A 31 -63.50 -26.61 44.84
CA LEU A 31 -64.83 -26.86 44.32
C LEU A 31 -65.85 -25.95 45.03
N ALA A 32 -66.76 -25.31 44.28
CA ALA A 32 -68.05 -24.88 44.79
C ALA A 32 -69.12 -25.14 43.70
N PHE A 33 -70.19 -25.80 44.10
CA PHE A 33 -71.23 -26.39 43.26
C PHE A 33 -72.57 -25.89 43.79
N VAL A 34 -73.44 -25.31 42.95
CA VAL A 34 -74.92 -25.35 43.12
C VAL A 34 -75.60 -25.36 41.74
N CYS A 35 -76.59 -26.24 41.64
CA CYS A 35 -77.36 -26.71 40.49
C CYS A 35 -78.25 -25.71 39.73
N LEU A 36 -78.38 -26.03 38.44
CA LEU A 36 -79.55 -26.09 37.54
C LEU A 36 -80.87 -25.40 37.96
N VAL A 37 -81.42 -24.59 37.04
CA VAL A 37 -82.67 -24.88 36.29
C VAL A 37 -82.55 -24.25 34.89
N GLY A 38 -82.87 -25.00 33.83
CA GLY A 38 -83.00 -24.47 32.46
C GLY A 38 -84.45 -24.17 32.10
N LEU A 39 -84.68 -23.17 31.24
CA LEU A 39 -85.31 -23.34 29.91
C LEU A 39 -85.48 -21.99 29.18
N ALA A 40 -85.43 -22.11 27.85
CA ALA A 40 -86.01 -21.24 26.81
C ALA A 40 -85.15 -20.11 26.21
N ALA A 41 -84.89 -20.31 24.92
CA ALA A 41 -84.14 -19.52 23.96
C ALA A 41 -84.70 -18.12 23.68
N CYS A 42 -83.81 -17.20 23.28
CA CYS A 42 -84.01 -16.23 22.20
C CYS A 42 -82.65 -15.72 21.66
N SER A 43 -82.39 -15.93 20.37
CA SER A 43 -81.62 -15.07 19.44
C SER A 43 -80.14 -14.74 19.75
N ASN A 44 -79.20 -15.53 19.21
CA ASN A 44 -77.81 -15.09 19.02
C ASN A 44 -77.72 -14.09 17.86
N GLY A 45 -77.53 -12.81 18.18
CA GLY A 45 -76.93 -11.86 17.26
C GLY A 45 -75.46 -12.21 17.03
N SER A 46 -75.06 -12.23 15.76
CA SER A 46 -73.68 -12.41 15.31
C SER A 46 -72.84 -11.21 15.75
N SER A 47 -71.89 -11.40 16.66
CA SER A 47 -70.75 -10.49 16.83
C SER A 47 -69.51 -11.26 16.38
N ASP A 48 -69.10 -10.97 15.14
CA ASP A 48 -67.81 -11.34 14.59
C ASP A 48 -66.76 -10.45 15.29
N ASP A 49 -66.05 -11.02 16.27
CA ASP A 49 -65.05 -10.33 17.07
C ASP A 49 -63.70 -10.99 16.78
N THR A 50 -63.16 -10.69 15.58
CA THR A 50 -61.77 -10.96 15.26
C THR A 50 -60.93 -9.79 15.81
N PRO A 51 -59.85 -10.03 16.57
CA PRO A 51 -58.98 -8.95 17.03
C PRO A 51 -58.38 -8.25 15.81
N ASP A 52 -58.70 -6.97 15.63
CA ASP A 52 -58.16 -6.16 14.55
C ASP A 52 -56.65 -5.99 14.80
N THR A 53 -55.83 -6.67 13.99
CA THR A 53 -54.37 -6.50 14.02
C THR A 53 -54.06 -5.01 13.79
N PRO A 54 -53.22 -4.36 14.63
CA PRO A 54 -52.88 -2.96 14.43
C PRO A 54 -52.37 -2.74 13.01
N ALA A 55 -52.97 -1.78 12.29
CA ALA A 55 -52.55 -1.45 10.94
C ALA A 55 -51.06 -1.06 10.93
N VAL A 56 -50.28 -1.62 10.01
CA VAL A 56 -48.88 -1.23 9.83
C VAL A 56 -48.86 0.22 9.35
N GLU A 57 -48.18 1.10 10.06
CA GLU A 57 -48.02 2.51 9.68
C GLU A 57 -46.92 2.65 8.62
N ILE A 58 -47.08 3.60 7.69
CA ILE A 58 -46.00 3.97 6.75
C ILE A 58 -44.81 4.56 7.54
N PRO A 59 -43.55 4.38 7.09
CA PRO A 59 -42.41 4.97 7.77
C PRO A 59 -42.42 6.50 7.69
N GLY A 60 -41.74 7.14 8.64
CA GLY A 60 -41.41 8.56 8.56
C GLY A 60 -40.28 8.86 7.57
N THR A 61 -39.83 10.11 7.60
CA THR A 61 -38.77 10.62 6.73
C THR A 61 -37.38 10.26 7.29
N PRO A 62 -36.42 9.81 6.44
CA PRO A 62 -35.02 9.65 6.85
C PRO A 62 -34.41 10.94 7.43
N LEU A 63 -33.46 10.81 8.36
CA LEU A 63 -32.86 11.93 9.10
C LEU A 63 -31.36 12.04 8.85
N ASN A 64 -30.74 13.17 9.23
CA ASN A 64 -29.29 13.39 9.21
C ASN A 64 -28.63 12.99 7.88
N ILE A 65 -29.21 13.46 6.76
CA ILE A 65 -28.73 13.14 5.42
C ILE A 65 -27.36 13.80 5.20
N VAL A 66 -26.37 13.00 4.84
CA VAL A 66 -25.06 13.43 4.37
C VAL A 66 -24.86 12.83 2.98
N VAL A 67 -24.48 13.69 2.04
CA VAL A 67 -24.22 13.36 0.64
C VAL A 67 -22.71 13.46 0.42
N THR A 68 -22.08 12.37 0.02
CA THR A 68 -20.66 12.33 -0.34
C THR A 68 -20.56 12.11 -1.84
N GLU A 69 -20.13 13.15 -2.56
CA GLU A 69 -19.92 13.13 -4.00
C GLU A 69 -18.58 12.46 -4.32
N GLY A 70 -18.48 11.82 -5.48
CA GLY A 70 -17.24 11.28 -5.99
C GLY A 70 -17.35 11.04 -7.50
N ASP A 71 -16.30 10.44 -8.05
CA ASP A 71 -16.20 10.19 -9.48
C ASP A 71 -17.30 9.21 -9.96
N GLU A 72 -18.19 9.72 -10.82
CA GLU A 72 -19.35 9.02 -11.38
C GLU A 72 -20.28 8.39 -10.34
N ARG A 73 -20.23 8.86 -9.09
CA ARG A 73 -20.97 8.24 -7.97
C ARG A 73 -21.34 9.23 -6.88
N VAL A 74 -22.37 8.88 -6.12
CA VAL A 74 -22.76 9.60 -4.90
C VAL A 74 -23.15 8.60 -3.83
N ILE A 75 -22.63 8.79 -2.61
CA ILE A 75 -22.94 8.00 -1.42
C ILE A 75 -23.87 8.81 -0.52
N PHE A 76 -25.02 8.23 -0.20
CA PHE A 76 -26.01 8.81 0.70
C PHE A 76 -25.97 8.07 2.03
N THR A 77 -25.54 8.77 3.08
CA THR A 77 -25.62 8.31 4.47
C THR A 77 -26.73 9.03 5.20
N PHE A 78 -27.53 8.31 5.97
CA PHE A 78 -28.66 8.86 6.71
C PHE A 78 -29.05 7.96 7.88
N ASP A 79 -29.78 8.54 8.84
CA ASP A 79 -30.39 7.85 9.96
C ASP A 79 -31.82 7.41 9.64
N ALA A 80 -32.25 6.33 10.31
CA ALA A 80 -33.61 5.83 10.19
C ALA A 80 -34.63 6.85 10.74
N PRO A 81 -35.86 6.88 10.19
CA PRO A 81 -36.93 7.69 10.73
C PRO A 81 -37.22 7.36 12.20
N THR A 82 -37.46 8.38 13.03
CA THR A 82 -37.88 8.21 14.44
C THR A 82 -39.41 8.14 14.62
N THR A 83 -40.17 8.30 13.53
CA THR A 83 -41.63 8.28 13.50
C THR A 83 -42.14 7.30 12.44
N GLY A 84 -43.39 6.85 12.56
CA GLY A 84 -44.02 5.92 11.63
C GLY A 84 -43.64 4.46 11.89
N GLY A 85 -43.97 3.59 10.93
CA GLY A 85 -43.71 2.15 11.03
C GLY A 85 -42.25 1.76 10.73
N ARG A 86 -41.86 0.55 11.17
CA ARG A 86 -40.54 -0.02 10.92
C ARG A 86 -40.19 -0.01 9.43
N VAL A 87 -38.98 0.44 9.08
CA VAL A 87 -38.46 0.45 7.71
C VAL A 87 -38.00 -0.94 7.28
N ASN A 88 -38.29 -1.29 6.02
CA ASN A 88 -37.77 -2.49 5.37
C ASN A 88 -36.77 -2.16 4.25
N ARG A 89 -36.89 -0.99 3.63
CA ARG A 89 -36.11 -0.59 2.47
C ARG A 89 -36.01 0.93 2.38
N TYR A 90 -34.86 1.41 1.94
CA TYR A 90 -34.66 2.77 1.46
C TYR A 90 -34.51 2.73 -0.06
N THR A 91 -35.13 3.68 -0.76
CA THR A 91 -34.97 3.90 -2.19
C THR A 91 -34.37 5.29 -2.40
N VAL A 92 -33.25 5.36 -3.12
CA VAL A 92 -32.65 6.61 -3.59
C VAL A 92 -32.85 6.71 -5.09
N THR A 93 -33.40 7.83 -5.56
CA THR A 93 -33.62 8.10 -6.99
C THR A 93 -33.08 9.48 -7.33
N CYS A 94 -32.16 9.54 -8.29
CA CYS A 94 -31.50 10.74 -8.75
C CYS A 94 -31.86 11.02 -10.21
N ASP A 95 -32.35 12.23 -10.46
CA ASP A 95 -32.79 12.70 -11.78
C ASP A 95 -32.01 13.95 -12.17
N ALA A 96 -31.60 14.01 -13.44
CA ALA A 96 -31.04 15.21 -14.06
C ALA A 96 -31.59 15.33 -15.49
N ASN A 97 -31.67 16.57 -16.01
CA ASN A 97 -32.08 16.78 -17.40
C ASN A 97 -31.09 16.08 -18.34
N ASP A 98 -31.61 15.43 -19.37
CA ASP A 98 -30.82 14.74 -20.41
C ASP A 98 -29.91 13.60 -19.91
N GLN A 99 -30.13 13.11 -18.68
CA GLN A 99 -29.48 11.93 -18.12
C GLN A 99 -30.50 10.83 -17.80
N GLU A 100 -30.05 9.57 -17.78
CA GLU A 100 -30.91 8.48 -17.30
C GLU A 100 -31.15 8.61 -15.79
N THR A 101 -32.40 8.41 -15.37
CA THR A 101 -32.76 8.36 -13.94
C THR A 101 -32.01 7.21 -13.26
N ALA A 102 -31.17 7.55 -12.29
CA ALA A 102 -30.41 6.58 -11.53
C ALA A 102 -31.15 6.24 -10.23
N SER A 103 -31.51 4.96 -10.03
CA SER A 103 -32.22 4.52 -8.82
C SER A 103 -31.58 3.28 -8.20
N ARG A 104 -31.47 3.25 -6.88
CA ARG A 104 -30.98 2.11 -6.09
C ARG A 104 -31.78 1.96 -4.80
N PHE A 105 -31.80 0.75 -4.27
CA PHE A 105 -32.42 0.48 -2.98
C PHE A 105 -31.51 -0.36 -2.08
N SER A 106 -31.66 -0.19 -0.78
CA SER A 106 -30.95 -0.94 0.26
C SER A 106 -31.84 -1.16 1.47
N ALA A 107 -31.54 -2.16 2.29
CA ALA A 107 -32.23 -2.34 3.58
C ALA A 107 -31.73 -1.35 4.65
N ALA A 108 -30.57 -0.73 4.46
CA ALA A 108 -29.92 0.18 5.40
C ALA A 108 -29.10 1.27 4.70
N SER A 109 -28.71 2.29 5.46
CA SER A 109 -27.68 3.28 5.08
C SER A 109 -26.28 2.64 5.18
N PRO A 110 -25.31 2.98 4.29
CA PRO A 110 -25.43 3.92 3.17
C PRO A 110 -26.10 3.32 1.91
N VAL A 111 -26.52 4.20 0.99
CA VAL A 111 -26.91 3.86 -0.39
C VAL A 111 -25.99 4.56 -1.38
N THR A 112 -25.39 3.81 -2.30
CA THR A 112 -24.53 4.36 -3.36
C THR A 112 -25.25 4.33 -4.70
N ILE A 113 -25.27 5.47 -5.39
CA ILE A 113 -25.62 5.58 -6.81
C ILE A 113 -24.32 5.65 -7.61
N SER A 114 -24.19 4.89 -8.70
CA SER A 114 -22.99 4.80 -9.54
C SER A 114 -23.37 4.88 -11.02
N GLY A 115 -22.40 5.20 -11.88
CA GLY A 115 -22.63 5.43 -13.31
C GLY A 115 -23.31 6.77 -13.59
N MET A 116 -23.09 7.74 -12.71
CA MET A 116 -23.54 9.12 -12.87
C MET A 116 -22.54 9.88 -13.74
N VAL A 117 -22.99 10.94 -14.41
CA VAL A 117 -22.09 11.80 -15.19
C VAL A 117 -21.55 12.90 -14.28
N ASN A 118 -20.23 13.08 -14.27
CA ASN A 118 -19.58 14.15 -13.52
C ASN A 118 -19.99 15.54 -14.03
N ASP A 119 -19.92 16.52 -13.14
CA ASP A 119 -20.26 17.93 -13.36
C ASP A 119 -21.72 18.20 -13.76
N VAL A 120 -22.58 17.18 -13.67
CA VAL A 120 -24.03 17.30 -13.81
C VAL A 120 -24.69 17.32 -12.43
N THR A 121 -25.47 18.36 -12.14
CA THR A 121 -26.23 18.43 -10.90
C THR A 121 -27.51 17.58 -10.99
N TYR A 122 -27.59 16.57 -10.15
CA TYR A 122 -28.76 15.70 -9.96
C TYR A 122 -29.63 16.20 -8.80
N THR A 123 -30.94 16.03 -8.96
CA THR A 123 -31.92 16.11 -7.88
C THR A 123 -32.23 14.70 -7.40
N CYS A 124 -31.84 14.39 -6.17
CA CYS A 124 -31.96 13.07 -5.58
C CYS A 124 -33.04 13.04 -4.50
N THR A 125 -33.82 11.96 -4.47
CA THR A 125 -34.87 11.70 -3.49
C THR A 125 -34.57 10.45 -2.68
N ILE A 126 -34.77 10.49 -1.37
CA ILE A 126 -34.57 9.37 -0.45
C ILE A 126 -35.89 9.04 0.23
N VAL A 127 -36.35 7.79 0.09
CA VAL A 127 -37.65 7.32 0.59
C VAL A 127 -37.45 6.08 1.45
N ALA A 128 -37.94 6.11 2.70
CA ALA A 128 -38.07 4.92 3.54
C ALA A 128 -39.40 4.21 3.27
N SER A 129 -39.39 2.89 3.11
CA SER A 129 -40.59 2.10 2.77
C SER A 129 -40.70 0.83 3.62
N ASN A 130 -41.95 0.40 3.83
CA ASN A 130 -42.27 -0.88 4.46
C ASN A 130 -43.49 -1.53 3.78
N THR A 131 -44.10 -2.54 4.41
CA THR A 131 -45.26 -3.24 3.83
C THR A 131 -46.52 -2.38 3.74
N ALA A 132 -46.61 -1.29 4.50
CA ALA A 132 -47.72 -0.33 4.43
C ALA A 132 -47.58 0.66 3.26
N GLY A 133 -46.36 0.89 2.79
CA GLY A 133 -46.06 1.76 1.66
C GLY A 133 -44.81 2.61 1.85
N ASP A 134 -44.71 3.63 1.00
CA ASP A 134 -43.61 4.58 0.98
C ASP A 134 -43.90 5.76 1.93
N GLY A 135 -42.93 6.09 2.75
CA GLY A 135 -42.93 7.30 3.57
C GLY A 135 -42.65 8.56 2.76
N PRO A 136 -42.66 9.75 3.40
CA PRO A 136 -42.35 11.00 2.70
C PRO A 136 -40.89 11.05 2.21
N ALA A 137 -40.68 11.56 1.00
CA ALA A 137 -39.35 11.71 0.42
C ALA A 137 -38.57 12.90 1.02
N VAL A 138 -37.25 12.73 1.18
CA VAL A 138 -36.30 13.86 1.32
C VAL A 138 -35.69 14.14 -0.03
N THR A 139 -35.57 15.42 -0.41
CA THR A 139 -34.86 15.84 -1.63
C THR A 139 -33.54 16.51 -1.27
N VAL A 140 -32.46 16.11 -1.96
CA VAL A 140 -31.12 16.70 -1.87
C VAL A 140 -30.55 16.86 -3.28
N SER A 141 -29.58 17.76 -3.46
CA SER A 141 -28.82 17.87 -4.70
C SER A 141 -27.46 17.20 -4.56
N ALA A 142 -26.96 16.65 -5.66
CA ALA A 142 -25.61 16.11 -5.74
C ALA A 142 -25.02 16.37 -7.13
N THR A 143 -23.76 16.79 -7.18
CA THR A 143 -22.98 16.98 -8.41
C THR A 143 -21.73 16.12 -8.29
N PRO A 144 -21.75 14.88 -8.83
CA PRO A 144 -20.55 14.05 -8.90
C PRO A 144 -19.43 14.81 -9.62
N SER A 145 -18.18 14.57 -9.22
CA SER A 145 -17.01 15.18 -9.86
C SER A 145 -15.82 14.25 -9.75
N ASP A 146 -14.96 14.27 -10.76
CA ASP A 146 -13.68 13.58 -10.69
C ASP A 146 -12.69 14.40 -9.82
N PRO A 147 -12.18 13.86 -8.69
CA PRO A 147 -11.21 14.56 -7.87
C PRO A 147 -9.85 14.75 -8.56
N PHE A 148 -9.58 14.04 -9.65
CA PHE A 148 -8.35 14.16 -10.44
C PHE A 148 -8.65 14.78 -11.79
N GLN A 149 -7.79 15.68 -12.24
CA GLN A 149 -7.97 16.40 -13.50
C GLN A 149 -6.66 16.39 -14.28
N THR A 150 -6.74 16.13 -15.58
CA THR A 150 -5.56 16.19 -16.45
C THR A 150 -5.10 17.64 -16.61
N THR A 151 -3.81 17.88 -16.40
CA THR A 151 -3.19 19.21 -16.55
C THR A 151 -1.83 19.12 -17.24
N ASP A 152 -1.36 20.25 -17.78
CA ASP A 152 -0.03 20.35 -18.37
C ASP A 152 1.05 20.44 -17.27
N CYS A 153 1.79 19.35 -17.08
CA CYS A 153 2.84 19.26 -16.06
C CYS A 153 4.14 19.96 -16.46
N ALA A 154 4.29 20.43 -17.70
CA ALA A 154 5.50 21.12 -18.16
C ALA A 154 5.73 22.47 -17.45
N LEU A 155 4.71 23.02 -16.79
CA LEU A 155 4.79 24.27 -16.04
C LEU A 155 5.33 24.08 -14.61
N GLN A 156 5.44 22.84 -14.12
CA GLN A 156 5.91 22.56 -12.77
C GLN A 156 7.44 22.67 -12.71
N THR A 157 7.94 23.54 -11.83
CA THR A 157 9.38 23.83 -11.73
C THR A 157 10.10 23.03 -10.64
N THR A 158 9.36 22.36 -9.75
CA THR A 158 9.92 21.61 -8.62
C THR A 158 9.62 20.12 -8.79
N ASP A 159 10.45 19.26 -8.19
CA ASP A 159 10.39 17.81 -8.39
C ASP A 159 9.07 17.26 -7.85
N GLY A 160 8.71 17.58 -6.61
CA GLY A 160 7.44 17.17 -6.01
C GLY A 160 6.21 17.74 -6.72
N GLY A 161 6.31 18.94 -7.31
CA GLY A 161 5.26 19.51 -8.18
C GLY A 161 5.06 18.68 -9.46
N ARG A 162 6.14 18.29 -10.13
CA ARG A 162 6.08 17.43 -11.33
C ARG A 162 5.50 16.05 -11.03
N ILE A 163 6.00 15.38 -9.98
CA ILE A 163 5.55 14.05 -9.56
C ILE A 163 4.06 14.06 -9.17
N THR A 164 3.65 15.07 -8.39
CA THR A 164 2.23 15.24 -7.99
C THR A 164 1.36 15.44 -9.23
N CYS A 165 1.78 16.31 -10.15
CA CYS A 165 1.04 16.57 -11.38
C CYS A 165 0.89 15.31 -12.25
N GLN A 166 1.96 14.56 -12.49
CA GLN A 166 1.89 13.34 -13.29
C GLN A 166 1.09 12.23 -12.62
N THR A 167 1.15 12.15 -11.29
CA THR A 167 0.28 11.25 -10.52
C THR A 167 -1.19 11.60 -10.68
N HIS A 168 -1.55 12.89 -10.65
CA HIS A 168 -2.92 13.35 -10.91
C HIS A 168 -3.36 13.03 -12.35
N ASN A 169 -2.48 13.21 -13.35
CA ASN A 169 -2.78 12.83 -14.72
C ASN A 169 -3.06 11.33 -14.86
N LEU A 170 -2.23 10.49 -14.22
CA LEU A 170 -2.42 9.04 -14.25
C LEU A 170 -3.74 8.64 -13.58
N LEU A 171 -4.04 9.22 -12.42
CA LEU A 171 -5.28 8.95 -11.70
C LEU A 171 -6.50 9.43 -12.49
N ALA A 172 -6.44 10.59 -13.15
CA ALA A 172 -7.51 11.11 -14.01
C ALA A 172 -7.88 10.13 -15.13
N ASP A 173 -6.90 9.42 -15.71
CA ASP A 173 -7.13 8.43 -16.77
C ASP A 173 -7.50 7.03 -16.24
N MET A 174 -7.43 6.82 -14.92
CA MET A 174 -7.78 5.54 -14.28
C MET A 174 -9.27 5.41 -13.95
N THR A 175 -9.79 4.20 -14.12
CA THR A 175 -11.13 3.83 -13.62
C THR A 175 -11.19 3.84 -12.09
N ASN A 176 -12.38 4.00 -11.52
CA ASN A 176 -12.62 3.85 -10.08
C ASN A 176 -12.07 2.54 -9.47
N THR A 177 -12.10 1.44 -10.23
CA THR A 177 -11.53 0.14 -9.79
C THR A 177 -10.00 0.21 -9.71
N GLN A 178 -9.34 0.81 -10.72
CA GLN A 178 -7.89 1.01 -10.70
C GLN A 178 -7.48 1.98 -9.58
N ARG A 179 -8.19 3.09 -9.41
CA ARG A 179 -7.97 4.05 -8.31
C ARG A 179 -8.07 3.38 -6.94
N SER A 180 -9.07 2.51 -6.75
CA SER A 180 -9.22 1.73 -5.50
C SER A 180 -8.11 0.70 -5.30
N ALA A 181 -7.49 0.22 -6.38
CA ALA A 181 -6.37 -0.70 -6.32
C ALA A 181 -5.04 0.00 -6.04
N ILE A 182 -4.82 1.21 -6.55
CA ILE A 182 -3.54 1.94 -6.46
C ILE A 182 -3.45 2.85 -5.24
N LEU A 183 -4.55 3.47 -4.78
CA LEU A 183 -4.56 4.38 -3.63
C LEU A 183 -4.61 3.61 -2.31
N ARG A 184 -3.75 4.02 -1.37
CA ARG A 184 -3.58 3.45 -0.04
C ARG A 184 -3.56 4.55 1.01
N ALA A 185 -3.92 4.21 2.24
CA ALA A 185 -3.74 5.14 3.35
C ALA A 185 -2.24 5.30 3.61
N LEU A 186 -1.81 6.50 3.97
CA LEU A 186 -0.46 6.73 4.45
C LEU A 186 -0.38 6.25 5.89
N ASP A 187 0.01 5.00 6.06
CA ASP A 187 0.25 4.35 7.35
C ASP A 187 1.45 3.41 7.24
N GLU A 188 2.07 3.13 8.39
CA GLU A 188 3.28 2.31 8.50
C GLU A 188 3.11 0.96 7.81
N GLY A 189 2.04 0.22 8.13
CA GLY A 189 1.83 -1.13 7.60
C GLY A 189 1.68 -1.18 6.08
N ASN A 190 0.99 -0.20 5.46
CA ASN A 190 0.94 -0.15 4.00
C ASN A 190 2.34 0.09 3.40
N ALA A 191 3.16 0.93 4.01
CA ALA A 191 4.45 1.29 3.44
C ALA A 191 5.53 0.22 3.66
N THR A 192 5.60 -0.39 4.85
CA THR A 192 6.67 -1.35 5.23
C THR A 192 6.34 -2.80 4.86
N ASP A 193 5.09 -3.25 4.97
CA ASP A 193 4.81 -4.70 5.00
C ASP A 193 4.72 -5.37 3.61
N PHE A 194 4.76 -4.59 2.53
CA PHE A 194 4.40 -5.06 1.17
C PHE A 194 5.50 -4.89 0.12
N TRP A 195 6.76 -4.96 0.55
CA TRP A 195 7.92 -5.05 -0.33
C TRP A 195 8.94 -6.05 0.23
N SER A 196 9.76 -6.62 -0.65
CA SER A 196 10.86 -7.51 -0.30
C SER A 196 11.85 -7.60 -1.47
N ASP A 197 12.99 -8.23 -1.26
CA ASP A 197 13.89 -8.65 -2.35
C ASP A 197 13.24 -9.75 -3.22
N LYS A 198 12.33 -10.54 -2.65
CA LYS A 198 11.72 -11.71 -3.30
C LYS A 198 10.68 -11.38 -4.36
N GLY A 199 10.43 -12.35 -5.23
CA GLY A 199 9.43 -12.22 -6.30
C GLY A 199 7.99 -12.03 -5.78
N VAL A 200 7.19 -11.29 -6.56
CA VAL A 200 5.82 -10.89 -6.19
C VAL A 200 4.86 -12.05 -5.97
N ALA A 201 5.12 -13.21 -6.59
CA ALA A 201 4.31 -14.40 -6.37
C ALA A 201 4.46 -14.96 -4.93
N THR A 202 5.59 -14.67 -4.28
CA THR A 202 5.91 -15.12 -2.92
C THR A 202 5.37 -14.12 -1.90
N ASP A 203 5.67 -12.83 -2.12
CA ASP A 203 5.31 -11.73 -1.23
C ASP A 203 4.44 -10.75 -2.01
N GLY A 204 3.13 -10.73 -1.74
CA GLY A 204 2.21 -9.87 -2.46
C GLY A 204 2.63 -8.40 -2.42
N ARG A 205 2.30 -7.64 -3.47
CA ARG A 205 2.59 -6.20 -3.55
C ARG A 205 1.30 -5.40 -3.50
N LEU A 206 1.37 -4.19 -2.95
CA LEU A 206 0.26 -3.25 -3.03
C LEU A 206 0.20 -2.61 -4.41
N GLY A 207 -1.02 -2.23 -4.79
CA GLY A 207 -1.23 -1.42 -5.96
C GLY A 207 -1.69 -2.19 -7.19
N ILE A 208 -1.28 -1.71 -8.35
CA ILE A 208 -1.64 -2.25 -9.65
C ILE A 208 -0.39 -2.54 -10.46
N SER A 209 -0.44 -3.60 -11.27
CA SER A 209 0.64 -3.90 -12.20
C SER A 209 0.58 -2.97 -13.41
N PRO A 210 1.70 -2.35 -13.84
CA PRO A 210 1.76 -1.61 -15.10
C PRO A 210 1.29 -2.42 -16.31
N ALA A 211 1.42 -3.74 -16.28
CA ALA A 211 0.94 -4.63 -17.34
C ALA A 211 -0.60 -4.69 -17.48
N SER A 212 -1.34 -4.11 -16.52
CA SER A 212 -2.81 -4.02 -16.56
C SER A 212 -3.32 -2.63 -16.96
N LEU A 213 -2.42 -1.70 -17.24
CA LEU A 213 -2.73 -0.37 -17.75
C LEU A 213 -3.09 -0.45 -19.25
N SER A 214 -3.90 0.51 -19.74
CA SER A 214 -4.07 0.70 -21.19
C SER A 214 -2.81 1.31 -21.81
N ASP A 215 -2.71 1.27 -23.15
CA ASP A 215 -1.59 1.88 -23.87
C ASP A 215 -1.45 3.39 -23.54
N GLU A 216 -2.57 4.11 -23.40
CA GLU A 216 -2.59 5.51 -22.98
C GLU A 216 -2.09 5.70 -21.54
N GLN A 217 -2.54 4.85 -20.61
CA GLN A 217 -2.12 4.90 -19.21
C GLN A 217 -0.63 4.56 -19.04
N VAL A 218 -0.08 3.68 -19.87
CA VAL A 218 1.36 3.36 -19.87
C VAL A 218 2.20 4.59 -20.20
N VAL A 219 1.79 5.40 -21.19
CA VAL A 219 2.50 6.64 -21.52
C VAL A 219 2.55 7.58 -20.32
N ILE A 220 1.43 7.77 -19.61
CA ILE A 220 1.38 8.65 -18.43
C ILE A 220 2.16 8.06 -17.25
N PHE A 221 2.14 6.73 -17.10
CA PHE A 221 2.94 6.03 -16.10
C PHE A 221 4.45 6.20 -16.35
N ASP A 222 4.90 6.11 -17.61
CA ASP A 222 6.29 6.34 -17.97
C ASP A 222 6.69 7.80 -17.70
N GLU A 223 5.81 8.77 -18.00
CA GLU A 223 6.04 10.18 -17.66
C GLU A 223 6.12 10.43 -16.14
N LEU A 224 5.40 9.65 -15.33
CA LEU A 224 5.51 9.67 -13.87
C LEU A 224 6.87 9.12 -13.42
N LEU A 225 7.35 8.02 -14.01
CA LEU A 225 8.67 7.50 -13.72
C LEU A 225 9.77 8.49 -14.12
N ASP A 226 9.67 9.15 -15.29
CA ASP A 226 10.58 10.22 -15.72
C ASP A 226 10.58 11.43 -14.78
N ALA A 227 9.47 11.68 -14.07
CA ALA A 227 9.39 12.73 -13.06
C ALA A 227 10.13 12.36 -11.76
N ILE A 228 10.28 11.06 -11.47
CA ILE A 228 10.90 10.51 -10.25
C ILE A 228 12.38 10.16 -10.49
N LEU A 229 12.71 9.59 -11.64
CA LEU A 229 13.99 8.98 -11.96
C LEU A 229 14.74 9.77 -13.02
N SER A 230 16.05 9.93 -12.82
CA SER A 230 16.95 10.49 -13.82
C SER A 230 17.21 9.49 -14.96
N ASP A 231 17.90 9.90 -16.02
CA ASP A 231 18.36 8.98 -17.08
C ASP A 231 19.14 7.77 -16.52
N GLN A 232 19.90 7.97 -15.44
CA GLN A 232 20.62 6.90 -14.74
C GLN A 232 19.63 5.95 -14.06
N GLY A 233 18.68 6.50 -13.29
CA GLY A 233 17.66 5.72 -12.60
C GLY A 233 16.77 4.92 -13.56
N GLN A 234 16.38 5.52 -14.68
CA GLN A 234 15.60 4.87 -15.74
C GLN A 234 16.40 3.74 -16.40
N THR A 235 17.67 3.97 -16.73
CA THR A 235 18.54 2.92 -17.28
C THR A 235 18.69 1.74 -16.32
N LEU A 236 18.82 2.03 -15.01
CA LEU A 236 18.90 1.00 -13.99
C LEU A 236 17.59 0.21 -13.90
N LEU A 237 16.44 0.90 -13.82
CA LEU A 237 15.13 0.28 -13.77
C LEU A 237 14.86 -0.62 -14.98
N ASP A 238 15.11 -0.12 -16.19
CA ASP A 238 14.93 -0.88 -17.43
C ASP A 238 15.82 -2.12 -17.46
N GLY A 239 17.07 -1.97 -17.02
CA GLY A 239 18.01 -3.08 -16.91
C GLY A 239 17.54 -4.15 -15.93
N VAL A 240 17.00 -3.78 -14.78
CA VAL A 240 16.49 -4.74 -13.78
C VAL A 240 15.24 -5.45 -14.28
N ARG A 241 14.29 -4.71 -14.89
CA ARG A 241 13.10 -5.29 -15.51
C ARG A 241 13.46 -6.23 -16.66
N ALA A 242 14.49 -5.91 -17.45
CA ALA A 242 15.01 -6.79 -18.49
C ALA A 242 15.63 -8.07 -17.90
N GLY A 243 16.31 -7.98 -16.76
CA GLY A 243 16.84 -9.15 -16.03
C GLY A 243 15.71 -10.09 -15.60
N ASP A 244 14.63 -9.56 -15.05
CA ASP A 244 13.44 -10.36 -14.74
C ASP A 244 12.78 -10.95 -15.98
N GLY A 245 12.75 -10.21 -17.09
CA GLY A 245 12.30 -10.71 -18.39
C GLY A 245 13.12 -11.91 -18.86
N PHE A 246 14.45 -11.81 -18.77
CA PHE A 246 15.38 -12.88 -19.09
C PHE A 246 15.15 -14.13 -18.22
N LEU A 247 15.04 -13.97 -16.90
CA LEU A 247 14.73 -15.07 -15.99
C LEU A 247 13.37 -15.71 -16.29
N GLY A 248 12.38 -14.89 -16.67
CA GLY A 248 11.03 -15.29 -17.02
C GLY A 248 10.93 -16.21 -18.24
N GLU A 249 11.96 -16.28 -19.10
CA GLU A 249 12.00 -17.21 -20.23
C GLU A 249 12.08 -18.68 -19.77
N THR A 250 12.70 -18.93 -18.60
CA THR A 250 12.94 -20.29 -18.09
C THR A 250 12.36 -20.57 -16.72
N THR A 251 12.08 -19.54 -15.93
CA THR A 251 11.69 -19.66 -14.52
C THR A 251 10.36 -18.96 -14.26
N THR A 252 9.38 -19.72 -13.75
CA THR A 252 8.06 -19.18 -13.42
C THR A 252 8.13 -18.23 -12.22
N GLY A 253 7.41 -17.11 -12.28
CA GLY A 253 7.38 -16.12 -11.19
C GLY A 253 8.27 -14.90 -11.42
N PHE A 254 9.01 -14.88 -12.54
CA PHE A 254 9.83 -13.76 -13.00
C PHE A 254 9.25 -13.17 -14.29
N GLY A 255 9.48 -11.89 -14.52
CA GLY A 255 9.09 -11.22 -15.77
C GLY A 255 9.10 -9.70 -15.67
N SER A 256 9.42 -9.04 -16.77
CA SER A 256 9.54 -7.57 -16.88
C SER A 256 8.28 -6.77 -16.53
N GLY A 257 7.12 -7.44 -16.44
CA GLY A 257 5.85 -6.84 -16.04
C GLY A 257 5.41 -7.17 -14.60
N LEU A 258 6.17 -7.97 -13.85
CA LEU A 258 5.83 -8.39 -12.48
C LEU A 258 6.25 -7.34 -11.44
N TYR A 259 5.77 -6.12 -11.65
CA TYR A 259 6.00 -4.95 -10.82
C TYR A 259 4.66 -4.32 -10.47
N TYR A 260 4.60 -3.60 -9.36
CA TYR A 260 3.40 -2.97 -8.86
C TYR A 260 3.69 -1.56 -8.39
N ILE A 261 2.78 -0.64 -8.70
CA ILE A 261 2.80 0.74 -8.22
C ILE A 261 1.63 0.98 -7.29
N SER A 262 1.86 1.68 -6.17
CA SER A 262 0.84 2.21 -5.28
C SER A 262 1.18 3.62 -4.81
N PHE A 263 0.14 4.38 -4.43
CA PHE A 263 0.26 5.71 -3.85
C PHE A 263 -0.28 5.69 -2.43
N HIS A 264 0.52 6.13 -1.47
CA HIS A 264 0.18 6.15 -0.05
C HIS A 264 -0.09 7.56 0.40
N GLY A 265 -1.29 7.79 0.91
CA GLY A 265 -1.81 9.14 1.16
C GLY A 265 -2.55 9.70 -0.05
N THR A 266 -3.01 10.94 0.07
CA THR A 266 -3.64 11.64 -1.05
C THR A 266 -2.55 12.40 -1.80
N PRO A 267 -2.32 12.15 -3.10
CA PRO A 267 -1.34 12.91 -3.88
C PRO A 267 -1.61 14.41 -3.79
N SER A 268 -0.72 15.12 -3.14
CA SER A 268 -0.89 16.51 -2.74
C SER A 268 0.47 17.20 -2.76
N TYR A 269 0.48 18.46 -3.18
CA TYR A 269 1.68 19.28 -3.02
C TYR A 269 1.80 19.81 -1.58
N SER A 270 0.69 19.96 -0.85
CA SER A 270 0.67 20.55 0.50
C SER A 270 0.79 19.55 1.63
N ASP A 271 0.45 18.29 1.38
CA ASP A 271 0.39 17.23 2.38
C ASP A 271 1.32 16.10 1.99
N PRO A 272 1.99 15.42 2.94
CA PRO A 272 2.90 14.34 2.64
C PRO A 272 2.17 13.15 2.02
N TRP A 273 2.81 12.53 1.03
CA TRP A 273 2.36 11.30 0.39
C TRP A 273 3.55 10.57 -0.23
N MET A 274 3.35 9.34 -0.71
CA MET A 274 4.44 8.52 -1.23
C MET A 274 4.04 7.72 -2.48
N VAL A 275 4.98 7.55 -3.40
CA VAL A 275 4.94 6.52 -4.45
C VAL A 275 5.75 5.32 -4.00
N GLN A 276 5.15 4.13 -4.04
CA GLN A 276 5.84 2.87 -3.88
C GLN A 276 5.77 2.09 -5.20
N PHE A 277 6.94 1.81 -5.79
CA PHE A 277 7.08 0.97 -6.96
C PHE A 277 7.97 -0.23 -6.64
N SER A 278 7.41 -1.43 -6.71
CA SER A 278 8.03 -2.63 -6.16
C SER A 278 7.86 -3.84 -7.07
N GLY A 279 8.91 -4.63 -7.19
CA GLY A 279 8.96 -5.89 -7.90
C GLY A 279 10.00 -6.83 -7.30
N HIS A 280 10.39 -7.86 -8.05
CA HIS A 280 11.58 -8.65 -7.74
C HIS A 280 12.82 -7.78 -7.98
N ASN A 281 13.77 -7.75 -7.04
CA ASN A 281 15.02 -7.01 -7.20
C ASN A 281 14.93 -5.49 -7.47
N TYR A 282 13.77 -4.85 -7.31
CA TYR A 282 13.65 -3.39 -7.41
C TYR A 282 12.54 -2.90 -6.49
N ASN A 283 12.90 -2.08 -5.50
CA ASN A 283 11.95 -1.42 -4.62
C ASN A 283 12.32 0.06 -4.47
N LEU A 284 11.45 0.90 -5.02
CA LEU A 284 11.61 2.34 -5.12
C LEU A 284 10.50 3.02 -4.32
N PHE A 285 10.91 3.94 -3.46
CA PHE A 285 10.01 4.71 -2.62
C PHE A 285 10.33 6.18 -2.81
N ALA A 286 9.37 6.95 -3.35
CA ALA A 286 9.47 8.39 -3.43
C ALA A 286 8.54 9.01 -2.40
N SER A 287 9.10 9.57 -1.33
CA SER A 287 8.37 10.35 -0.33
C SER A 287 8.30 11.81 -0.78
N ILE A 288 7.11 12.39 -0.85
CA ILE A 288 6.88 13.75 -1.37
C ILE A 288 6.25 14.62 -0.28
N ASN A 289 6.83 15.80 -0.05
CA ASN A 289 6.26 16.85 0.78
C ASN A 289 6.63 18.23 0.20
N GLY A 290 5.72 18.80 -0.59
CA GLY A 290 5.99 20.03 -1.34
C GLY A 290 7.12 19.83 -2.35
N ASP A 291 8.20 20.59 -2.19
CA ASP A 291 9.38 20.49 -3.06
C ASP A 291 10.32 19.35 -2.66
N TYR A 292 10.19 18.83 -1.44
CA TYR A 292 11.05 17.76 -0.95
C TYR A 292 10.60 16.43 -1.52
N VAL A 293 11.56 15.75 -2.16
CA VAL A 293 11.41 14.39 -2.68
C VAL A 293 12.59 13.57 -2.16
N GLY A 294 12.30 12.49 -1.46
CA GLY A 294 13.31 11.54 -0.98
C GLY A 294 13.10 10.16 -1.61
N LEU A 295 14.14 9.60 -2.20
CA LEU A 295 14.13 8.30 -2.88
C LEU A 295 14.71 7.19 -1.99
N THR A 296 14.22 7.05 -0.76
CA THR A 296 14.77 6.13 0.26
C THR A 296 13.70 5.44 1.08
N PRO A 297 13.88 4.16 1.44
CA PRO A 297 14.92 3.24 0.99
C PRO A 297 14.83 3.01 -0.52
N HIS A 298 15.94 2.63 -1.14
CA HIS A 298 15.99 2.21 -2.53
C HIS A 298 16.77 0.91 -2.60
N PHE A 299 16.03 -0.19 -2.69
CA PHE A 299 16.62 -1.51 -2.87
C PHE A 299 16.71 -1.84 -4.35
N VAL A 300 17.89 -2.28 -4.77
CA VAL A 300 18.10 -2.78 -6.14
C VAL A 300 18.98 -4.01 -6.08
N GLY A 301 18.50 -5.09 -6.69
CA GLY A 301 19.27 -6.29 -6.97
C GLY A 301 19.36 -6.56 -8.47
N ILE A 302 20.17 -7.52 -8.89
CA ILE A 302 20.19 -7.96 -10.29
C ILE A 302 20.72 -9.38 -10.49
N GLU A 303 19.87 -10.22 -11.08
CA GLU A 303 20.17 -11.61 -11.35
C GLU A 303 19.90 -11.98 -12.82
N PRO A 304 20.89 -12.54 -13.55
CA PRO A 304 22.31 -12.54 -13.24
C PRO A 304 22.92 -11.12 -13.40
N ILE A 305 24.14 -10.90 -12.89
CA ILE A 305 24.79 -9.58 -12.95
C ILE A 305 25.06 -9.04 -14.36
N SER A 306 25.08 -9.93 -15.36
CA SER A 306 25.22 -9.59 -16.78
C SER A 306 24.50 -10.61 -17.66
N PHE A 307 23.80 -10.15 -18.69
CA PHE A 307 23.03 -11.03 -19.58
C PHE A 307 22.76 -10.35 -20.93
N THR A 308 22.33 -11.15 -21.91
CA THR A 308 21.81 -10.65 -23.19
C THR A 308 20.33 -10.97 -23.28
N PHE A 309 19.49 -9.96 -23.44
CA PHE A 309 18.04 -10.10 -23.59
C PHE A 309 17.55 -9.26 -24.76
N ASP A 310 16.72 -9.83 -25.63
CA ASP A 310 16.26 -9.18 -26.87
C ASP A 310 17.40 -8.55 -27.73
N SER A 311 18.55 -9.23 -27.79
CA SER A 311 19.77 -8.79 -28.49
C SER A 311 20.45 -7.53 -27.93
N VAL A 312 20.12 -7.15 -26.69
CA VAL A 312 20.78 -6.08 -25.94
C VAL A 312 21.55 -6.70 -24.78
N ASP A 313 22.81 -6.28 -24.60
CA ASP A 313 23.63 -6.68 -23.46
C ASP A 313 23.39 -5.74 -22.28
N TYR A 314 23.15 -6.30 -21.10
CA TYR A 314 22.83 -5.57 -19.88
C TYR A 314 23.87 -5.85 -18.79
N GLU A 315 24.31 -4.79 -18.09
CA GLU A 315 25.06 -4.84 -16.83
C GLU A 315 24.53 -3.75 -15.86
N PRO A 316 23.27 -3.85 -15.39
CA PRO A 316 22.55 -2.72 -14.79
C PRO A 316 23.25 -2.12 -13.56
N MET A 317 23.78 -2.98 -12.68
CA MET A 317 24.46 -2.57 -11.43
C MET A 317 25.94 -2.20 -11.62
N LYS A 318 26.47 -2.24 -12.85
CA LYS A 318 27.89 -1.96 -13.12
C LYS A 318 28.34 -0.58 -12.66
N PRO A 319 27.62 0.53 -12.90
CA PRO A 319 28.06 1.85 -12.45
C PRO A 319 28.25 1.94 -10.93
N ARG A 320 27.30 1.40 -10.15
CA ARG A 320 27.38 1.33 -8.68
C ARG A 320 28.56 0.47 -8.23
N ARG A 321 28.69 -0.74 -8.78
CA ARG A 321 29.76 -1.68 -8.42
C ARG A 321 31.15 -1.14 -8.78
N ASP A 322 31.33 -0.58 -9.98
CA ASP A 322 32.62 -0.03 -10.43
C ASP A 322 33.05 1.17 -9.56
N ALA A 323 32.11 2.03 -9.11
CA ALA A 323 32.43 3.14 -8.22
C ALA A 323 32.94 2.67 -6.84
N LEU A 324 32.31 1.62 -6.28
CA LEU A 324 32.71 1.01 -5.01
C LEU A 324 34.06 0.28 -5.14
N ILE A 325 34.29 -0.45 -6.23
CA ILE A 325 35.59 -1.07 -6.54
C ILE A 325 36.68 -0.01 -6.66
N ALA A 326 36.41 1.09 -7.38
CA ALA A 326 37.38 2.17 -7.54
C ALA A 326 37.75 2.81 -6.20
N LEU A 327 36.78 2.97 -5.29
CA LEU A 327 37.03 3.42 -3.92
C LEU A 327 37.94 2.44 -3.17
N LEU A 328 37.58 1.15 -3.09
CA LEU A 328 38.39 0.16 -2.37
C LEU A 328 39.80 0.01 -2.95
N ALA A 329 39.93 -0.02 -4.28
CA ALA A 329 41.21 -0.13 -4.97
C ALA A 329 42.12 1.11 -4.79
N SER A 330 41.56 2.25 -4.39
CA SER A 330 42.33 3.47 -4.09
C SER A 330 42.97 3.46 -2.70
N LEU A 331 42.46 2.61 -1.80
CA LEU A 331 42.94 2.52 -0.43
C LEU A 331 44.33 1.88 -0.41
N SER A 332 45.21 2.42 0.44
CA SER A 332 46.47 1.75 0.79
C SER A 332 46.18 0.45 1.54
N SER A 333 47.17 -0.44 1.63
CA SER A 333 47.02 -1.69 2.37
C SER A 333 46.64 -1.49 3.85
N THR A 334 47.07 -0.39 4.48
CA THR A 334 46.70 -0.06 5.87
C THR A 334 45.26 0.43 5.97
N GLU A 335 44.83 1.32 5.06
CA GLU A 335 43.44 1.80 5.01
C GLU A 335 42.48 0.65 4.69
N LEU A 336 42.81 -0.19 3.71
CA LEU A 336 42.00 -1.35 3.33
C LEU A 336 41.85 -2.34 4.49
N SER A 337 42.94 -2.63 5.22
CA SER A 337 42.91 -3.47 6.43
C SER A 337 42.15 -2.82 7.60
N THR A 338 42.02 -1.50 7.63
CA THR A 338 41.23 -0.77 8.65
C THR A 338 39.74 -0.80 8.31
N ALA A 339 39.40 -0.77 7.02
CA ALA A 339 38.04 -0.90 6.53
C ALA A 339 37.51 -2.34 6.59
N GLU A 340 38.39 -3.35 6.61
CA GLU A 340 38.02 -4.76 6.63
C GLU A 340 37.39 -5.18 7.97
N THR A 341 36.29 -5.93 7.92
CA THR A 341 35.72 -6.64 9.08
C THR A 341 35.80 -8.15 8.91
N SER A 342 35.87 -8.88 10.02
CA SER A 342 35.75 -10.35 10.03
C SER A 342 34.30 -10.84 10.07
N GLU A 343 33.34 -9.92 10.16
CA GLU A 343 31.91 -10.24 10.08
C GLU A 343 31.57 -10.76 8.69
N VAL A 344 30.72 -11.79 8.63
CA VAL A 344 30.27 -12.40 7.38
C VAL A 344 28.84 -11.93 7.14
N PHE A 345 28.59 -11.44 5.93
CA PHE A 345 27.28 -10.97 5.50
C PHE A 345 26.76 -11.91 4.42
N ASP A 346 25.58 -12.48 4.67
CA ASP A 346 24.88 -13.32 3.69
C ASP A 346 24.05 -12.46 2.71
N ASP A 347 23.72 -11.22 3.09
CA ASP A 347 22.97 -10.21 2.31
C ASP A 347 23.23 -8.79 2.89
N VAL A 348 22.57 -7.76 2.35
CA VAL A 348 22.51 -6.42 2.94
C VAL A 348 21.84 -6.46 4.32
N VAL A 349 22.30 -5.62 5.25
CA VAL A 349 21.87 -5.67 6.66
C VAL A 349 20.52 -4.98 6.86
N LEU A 350 20.28 -3.86 6.18
CA LEU A 350 19.06 -3.07 6.37
C LEU A 350 18.04 -3.27 5.25
N LEU A 351 17.69 -4.53 4.96
CA LEU A 351 16.61 -4.89 4.02
C LEU A 351 15.22 -4.52 4.60
N ASN A 352 14.12 -5.13 4.11
CA ASN A 352 12.79 -4.94 4.67
C ASN A 352 12.74 -5.37 6.15
N ASP A 353 11.87 -4.72 6.93
CA ASP A 353 11.68 -4.93 8.38
C ASP A 353 12.87 -4.52 9.30
N GLU A 354 13.96 -4.01 8.73
CA GLU A 354 15.13 -3.50 9.45
C GLU A 354 15.19 -1.96 9.44
N ASP A 355 14.04 -1.31 9.24
CA ASP A 355 13.93 0.14 9.20
C ASP A 355 14.40 0.78 10.52
N GLY A 356 15.22 1.83 10.43
CA GLY A 356 15.76 2.53 11.61
C GLY A 356 16.84 1.79 12.39
N ASN A 357 17.07 0.49 12.12
CA ASN A 357 17.99 -0.35 12.88
C ASN A 357 19.48 -0.15 12.51
N PHE A 358 19.90 1.08 12.21
CA PHE A 358 21.27 1.40 11.81
C PHE A 358 22.29 0.97 12.87
N PRO A 359 23.24 0.07 12.54
CA PRO A 359 24.37 -0.29 13.39
C PRO A 359 25.21 0.93 13.82
N THR A 360 25.95 0.78 14.91
CA THR A 360 26.96 1.78 15.29
C THR A 360 28.02 1.90 14.19
N PRO A 361 28.39 3.12 13.77
CA PRO A 361 29.39 3.31 12.72
C PRO A 361 30.71 2.61 13.02
N SER A 362 31.28 1.98 12.00
CA SER A 362 32.52 1.22 12.07
C SER A 362 33.19 1.12 10.70
N GLY A 363 34.51 0.90 10.71
CA GLY A 363 35.34 0.80 9.52
C GLY A 363 36.37 1.92 9.44
N LEU A 364 36.81 2.24 8.22
CA LEU A 364 37.73 3.32 7.92
C LEU A 364 37.01 4.67 7.94
N ASP A 365 37.47 5.56 8.80
CA ASP A 365 37.00 6.95 8.92
C ASP A 365 37.44 7.78 7.70
N VAL A 366 36.48 8.36 6.99
CA VAL A 366 36.69 9.16 5.77
C VAL A 366 37.36 10.50 6.06
N ASP A 367 37.31 11.03 7.30
CA ASP A 367 38.08 12.23 7.69
C ASP A 367 39.59 12.02 7.51
N THR A 368 40.05 10.77 7.66
CA THR A 368 41.47 10.43 7.55
C THR A 368 41.98 10.36 6.11
N LEU A 369 41.08 10.37 5.12
CA LEU A 369 41.40 10.22 3.71
C LEU A 369 41.86 11.53 3.06
N ASP A 370 42.76 11.41 2.10
CA ASP A 370 43.13 12.55 1.27
C ASP A 370 41.99 12.96 0.30
N ALA A 371 42.11 14.16 -0.27
CA ALA A 371 41.09 14.71 -1.16
C ALA A 371 40.80 13.83 -2.40
N SER A 372 41.76 13.07 -2.90
CA SER A 372 41.55 12.21 -4.07
C SER A 372 40.71 10.98 -3.73
N LYS A 373 40.89 10.41 -2.54
CA LYS A 373 40.09 9.29 -2.05
C LYS A 373 38.70 9.75 -1.57
N ARG A 374 38.61 10.92 -0.91
CA ARG A 374 37.30 11.55 -0.58
C ARG A 374 36.45 11.77 -1.83
N ALA A 375 37.06 12.17 -2.95
CA ALA A 375 36.34 12.29 -4.22
C ALA A 375 35.77 10.95 -4.73
N LEU A 376 36.43 9.82 -4.44
CA LEU A 376 35.90 8.48 -4.77
C LEU A 376 34.76 8.05 -3.84
N VAL A 377 34.78 8.48 -2.57
CA VAL A 377 33.62 8.31 -1.67
C VAL A 377 32.41 9.08 -2.20
N VAL A 378 32.61 10.34 -2.62
CA VAL A 378 31.57 11.14 -3.26
C VAL A 378 31.05 10.46 -4.53
N ALA A 379 31.94 9.95 -5.39
CA ALA A 379 31.54 9.23 -6.60
C ALA A 379 30.71 7.97 -6.29
N ALA A 380 31.08 7.21 -5.26
CA ALA A 380 30.31 6.05 -4.81
C ALA A 380 28.92 6.44 -4.29
N ILE A 381 28.81 7.49 -3.47
CA ILE A 381 27.51 8.02 -2.99
C ILE A 381 26.64 8.52 -4.16
N THR A 382 27.27 9.21 -5.11
CA THR A 382 26.60 9.77 -6.29
C THR A 382 26.02 8.67 -7.19
N ALA A 383 26.72 7.54 -7.35
CA ALA A 383 26.25 6.42 -8.16
C ALA A 383 24.94 5.78 -7.68
N PHE A 384 24.50 6.07 -6.44
CA PHE A 384 23.22 5.66 -5.90
C PHE A 384 22.22 6.82 -5.85
N SER A 385 22.65 7.98 -5.36
CA SER A 385 21.77 9.14 -5.13
C SER A 385 21.34 9.87 -6.40
N ASP A 386 22.11 9.79 -7.49
CA ASP A 386 21.76 10.43 -8.77
C ASP A 386 20.70 9.66 -9.58
N ASP A 387 20.21 8.52 -9.08
CA ASP A 387 19.04 7.87 -9.68
C ASP A 387 17.78 8.72 -9.60
N GLN A 388 17.70 9.61 -8.60
CA GLN A 388 16.58 10.54 -8.44
C GLN A 388 16.65 11.67 -9.46
N GLN A 389 15.51 11.95 -10.11
CA GLN A 389 15.35 13.15 -10.91
C GLN A 389 15.30 14.38 -10.01
N GLY A 390 16.20 15.32 -10.28
CA GLY A 390 16.34 16.52 -9.45
C GLY A 390 17.14 16.23 -8.18
N GLY A 391 18.30 16.89 -8.05
CA GLY A 391 19.29 16.61 -7.01
C GLY A 391 19.04 17.36 -5.70
N ALA A 392 17.79 17.51 -5.26
CA ALA A 392 17.47 18.35 -4.10
C ALA A 392 18.18 17.91 -2.81
N LEU A 393 18.50 16.62 -2.67
CA LEU A 393 19.13 16.04 -1.48
C LEU A 393 20.58 15.54 -1.68
N SER A 394 21.08 15.41 -2.91
CA SER A 394 22.39 14.78 -3.17
C SER A 394 23.57 15.54 -2.55
N ALA A 395 23.44 16.86 -2.38
CA ALA A 395 24.43 17.68 -1.71
C ALA A 395 24.55 17.41 -0.20
N ASP A 396 23.49 16.94 0.46
CA ASP A 396 23.47 16.72 1.91
C ASP A 396 24.39 15.57 2.35
N TYR A 397 24.66 14.63 1.44
CA TYR A 397 25.49 13.45 1.71
C TYR A 397 26.98 13.68 1.46
N THR A 398 27.34 14.74 0.75
CA THR A 398 28.69 14.91 0.14
C THR A 398 29.43 16.16 0.64
N THR A 399 28.86 16.89 1.60
CA THR A 399 29.56 18.01 2.26
C THR A 399 30.78 17.50 3.05
N ASP A 400 31.79 18.35 3.25
CA ASP A 400 32.94 17.99 4.08
C ASP A 400 32.52 17.52 5.48
N SER A 401 31.58 18.23 6.12
CA SER A 401 31.08 17.83 7.44
C SER A 401 30.34 16.49 7.44
N ALA A 402 29.68 16.11 6.34
CA ALA A 402 29.05 14.80 6.24
C ALA A 402 30.11 13.71 6.06
N LEU A 403 31.11 13.96 5.20
CA LEU A 403 32.21 13.04 4.94
C LEU A 403 33.13 12.84 6.15
N ASP A 404 33.33 13.88 6.98
CA ASP A 404 34.15 13.79 8.20
C ASP A 404 33.55 12.83 9.25
N ASP A 405 32.25 12.54 9.15
CA ASP A 405 31.54 11.58 10.01
C ASP A 405 31.07 10.34 9.21
N THR A 406 31.71 10.04 8.07
CA THR A 406 31.41 8.89 7.22
C THR A 406 32.44 7.77 7.36
N PHE A 407 31.99 6.52 7.33
CA PHE A 407 32.82 5.33 7.47
C PHE A 407 32.65 4.38 6.28
N ILE A 408 33.75 3.74 5.89
CA ILE A 408 33.78 2.69 4.86
C ILE A 408 34.11 1.36 5.53
N LEU A 409 33.29 0.34 5.29
CA LEU A 409 33.53 -1.02 5.75
C LEU A 409 33.40 -2.00 4.58
N TRP A 410 34.23 -3.04 4.54
CA TRP A 410 34.07 -4.14 3.59
C TRP A 410 34.35 -5.50 4.25
N SER A 411 33.86 -6.57 3.62
CA SER A 411 34.10 -7.95 4.03
C SER A 411 34.15 -8.90 2.83
N GLY A 412 34.81 -10.05 3.02
CA GLY A 412 34.87 -11.15 2.06
C GLY A 412 35.88 -10.91 0.93
N ASP A 413 35.53 -10.04 -0.02
CA ASP A 413 36.29 -9.78 -1.23
C ASP A 413 36.21 -8.30 -1.63
N ALA A 414 37.35 -7.60 -1.62
CA ALA A 414 37.44 -6.18 -1.95
C ALA A 414 37.31 -5.89 -3.46
N ASP A 415 37.46 -6.89 -4.32
CA ASP A 415 37.21 -6.76 -5.77
C ASP A 415 35.71 -6.88 -6.10
N LEU A 416 34.87 -7.14 -5.08
CA LEU A 416 33.43 -7.35 -5.20
C LEU A 416 33.09 -8.31 -6.34
N ALA A 417 33.80 -9.43 -6.47
CA ALA A 417 33.67 -10.37 -7.58
C ALA A 417 33.01 -11.69 -7.16
N ASP A 418 33.26 -12.13 -5.93
CA ASP A 418 32.80 -13.41 -5.42
C ASP A 418 31.62 -13.27 -4.45
N GLN A 419 30.78 -14.32 -4.39
CA GLN A 419 29.71 -14.43 -3.39
C GLN A 419 30.28 -14.26 -1.96
N GLY A 420 29.59 -13.48 -1.13
CA GLY A 420 30.00 -13.12 0.23
C GLY A 420 30.83 -11.83 0.29
N ALA A 421 31.12 -11.20 -0.85
CA ALA A 421 31.63 -9.84 -0.87
C ALA A 421 30.57 -8.85 -0.35
N TYR A 422 30.98 -7.94 0.53
CA TYR A 422 30.11 -6.92 1.09
C TYR A 422 30.87 -5.60 1.24
N ILE A 423 30.20 -4.49 0.96
CA ILE A 423 30.70 -3.14 1.25
C ILE A 423 29.59 -2.27 1.81
N ARG A 424 29.95 -1.39 2.74
CA ARG A 424 29.09 -0.39 3.34
C ARG A 424 29.73 0.99 3.35
N ILE A 425 28.94 2.01 3.04
CA ILE A 425 29.25 3.43 3.32
C ILE A 425 28.21 3.94 4.32
N ASP A 426 28.67 4.42 5.46
CA ASP A 426 27.85 4.76 6.61
C ASP A 426 28.20 6.17 7.11
N GLY A 427 27.34 7.15 6.81
CA GLY A 427 27.50 8.55 7.22
C GLY A 427 26.34 9.06 8.08
N PRO A 428 26.31 10.37 8.39
CA PRO A 428 25.27 10.95 9.26
C PRO A 428 23.85 10.81 8.70
N ARG A 429 23.70 10.89 7.37
CA ARG A 429 22.46 10.66 6.64
C ARG A 429 22.53 9.47 5.71
N VAL A 430 23.61 9.37 4.93
CA VAL A 430 23.79 8.29 3.94
C VAL A 430 24.02 6.93 4.59
N TRP A 431 23.32 5.92 4.07
CA TRP A 431 23.62 4.51 4.28
C TRP A 431 23.56 3.76 2.94
N ILE A 432 24.68 3.17 2.51
CA ILE A 432 24.79 2.33 1.31
C ILE A 432 25.29 0.96 1.71
N GLU A 433 24.68 -0.08 1.16
CA GLU A 433 25.21 -1.44 1.20
C GLU A 433 25.18 -2.05 -0.20
N LEU A 434 26.18 -2.88 -0.49
CA LEU A 434 26.17 -3.78 -1.63
C LEU A 434 26.74 -5.13 -1.19
N ALA A 435 25.97 -6.19 -1.40
CA ALA A 435 26.32 -7.57 -1.10
C ALA A 435 26.26 -8.43 -2.37
N LEU A 436 27.22 -9.34 -2.53
CA LEU A 436 27.18 -10.38 -3.55
C LEU A 436 26.59 -11.65 -2.94
N VAL A 437 25.40 -12.00 -3.39
CA VAL A 437 24.58 -13.07 -2.83
C VAL A 437 24.45 -14.22 -3.83
N ALA A 438 23.94 -15.36 -3.37
CA ALA A 438 23.51 -16.41 -4.30
C ALA A 438 22.23 -15.95 -5.02
N GLY A 439 22.12 -16.24 -6.31
CA GLY A 439 20.90 -16.01 -7.07
C GLY A 439 19.68 -16.80 -6.55
N ASP A 440 18.50 -16.21 -6.70
CA ASP A 440 17.22 -16.83 -6.36
C ASP A 440 16.74 -17.76 -7.50
N ALA A 441 16.98 -17.38 -8.75
CA ALA A 441 16.59 -18.14 -9.95
C ALA A 441 17.71 -19.01 -10.53
N THR A 442 18.95 -18.62 -10.32
CA THR A 442 20.20 -19.15 -10.86
C THR A 442 21.17 -19.42 -9.71
N SER A 443 22.10 -20.36 -9.88
CA SER A 443 23.16 -20.57 -8.88
C SER A 443 24.34 -19.59 -9.04
N ASP A 444 24.18 -18.58 -9.90
CA ASP A 444 25.23 -17.61 -10.20
C ASP A 444 25.25 -16.51 -9.14
N VAL A 445 26.33 -15.71 -9.13
CA VAL A 445 26.44 -14.54 -8.25
C VAL A 445 25.40 -13.50 -8.66
N ASN A 446 24.64 -13.03 -7.68
CA ASN A 446 23.68 -11.92 -7.77
C ASN A 446 24.22 -10.75 -6.94
N ILE A 447 23.77 -9.53 -7.22
CA ILE A 447 24.05 -8.35 -6.41
C ILE A 447 22.76 -7.95 -5.72
N HIS A 448 22.81 -7.74 -4.40
CA HIS A 448 21.80 -6.99 -3.66
C HIS A 448 22.41 -5.67 -3.20
N SER A 449 21.64 -4.59 -3.24
CA SER A 449 22.08 -3.29 -2.75
C SER A 449 20.93 -2.52 -2.15
N ILE A 450 21.23 -1.70 -1.15
CA ILE A 450 20.26 -0.80 -0.55
C ILE A 450 20.89 0.55 -0.24
N TRP A 451 20.14 1.61 -0.55
CA TRP A 451 20.46 2.99 -0.22
C TRP A 451 19.36 3.53 0.72
N ARG A 452 19.75 4.13 1.85
CA ARG A 452 18.85 4.73 2.86
C ARG A 452 19.36 6.11 3.27
N ASP A 453 18.42 6.99 3.62
CA ASP A 453 18.68 8.28 4.26
C ASP A 453 18.14 8.21 5.68
N LYS A 454 19.04 8.15 6.67
CA LYS A 454 18.70 8.01 8.09
C LYS A 454 17.71 9.06 8.62
N ALA A 455 17.61 10.22 7.97
CA ALA A 455 16.71 11.30 8.38
C ALA A 455 15.37 11.31 7.64
N LEU A 456 15.27 10.66 6.47
CA LEU A 456 14.08 10.70 5.60
C LEU A 456 13.58 9.30 5.21
N ASP A 457 14.17 8.25 5.77
CA ASP A 457 13.73 6.88 5.58
C ASP A 457 12.31 6.73 6.10
N TYR A 458 11.40 6.31 5.22
CA TYR A 458 9.98 6.28 5.54
C TYR A 458 9.68 5.31 6.69
N GLY A 459 10.41 4.19 6.79
CA GLY A 459 10.09 3.13 7.75
C GLY A 459 10.37 3.49 9.21
N ASP A 460 11.26 4.46 9.45
CA ASP A 460 11.60 4.95 10.80
C ASP A 460 10.99 6.34 11.10
N ASN A 461 10.61 7.10 10.07
CA ASN A 461 10.18 8.50 10.18
C ASN A 461 8.70 8.72 9.80
N PHE A 462 7.79 7.84 10.23
CA PHE A 462 6.35 7.96 9.97
C PHE A 462 5.60 8.97 10.85
N ASP A 463 6.30 9.84 11.58
CA ASP A 463 5.63 10.80 12.44
C ASP A 463 4.94 11.90 11.61
N LEU A 464 3.66 11.67 11.31
CA LEU A 464 2.76 12.62 10.63
C LEU A 464 2.29 13.75 11.58
N THR A 465 2.86 13.88 12.79
CA THR A 465 2.34 14.79 13.82
C THR A 465 3.10 16.12 14.00
N ASP A 466 4.14 16.40 13.21
CA ASP A 466 4.89 17.66 13.27
C ASP A 466 4.50 18.70 12.20
#